data_AF-A0A2V9IRT4-F1
#
_entry.id   AF-A0A2V9IRT4-F1
#
_cell.length_a   1.000
_cell.length_b   1.000
_cell.length_c   1.000
_cell.angle_alpha   90.00
_cell.angle_beta   90.00
_cell.angle_gamma   90.00
#
_symmetry.space_group_name_H-M   'P 1'
#
loop_
_entity.id
_entity.type
_entity.pdbx_description
1 polymer ?
#
loop_
_entity_poly.entity_id
_entity_poly.type
_entity_poly.pdbx_seq_one_letter_code
_entity_poly.pdbx_strand_id
1 'polypeptide(L)'
;WVSIGPREDYAKLKRSPVMNAVDEQPVWSVICFVVPAKYRGQGVARALLKGAVAYARKQGATLVEAYPVDKPARSKDEYMWFGAKSMFDKAGFKEVARRKPQRPIVRIKPA
;
A
#
# COMPACT_ATOMS: atom_id res chain seq x y z
N TRP A 1 4.73 -11.97 -4.04
CA TRP A 1 5.55 -10.78 -4.39
C TRP A 1 4.85 -9.52 -3.93
N VAL A 2 5.62 -8.46 -3.67
CA VAL A 2 5.14 -7.11 -3.34
C VAL A 2 5.94 -6.11 -4.17
N SER A 3 5.26 -5.17 -4.82
CA SER A 3 5.90 -4.07 -5.53
C SER A 3 6.06 -2.89 -4.59
N ILE A 4 7.31 -2.49 -4.34
CA ILE A 4 7.69 -1.37 -3.49
C ILE A 4 8.94 -0.68 -4.04
N GLY A 5 8.97 0.66 -4.00
CA GLY A 5 10.04 1.50 -4.54
C GLY A 5 9.75 2.98 -4.33
N PRO A 6 10.68 3.88 -4.67
CA PRO A 6 10.42 5.33 -4.70
C PRO A 6 9.19 5.66 -5.56
N ARG A 7 8.36 6.61 -5.11
CA ARG A 7 7.10 6.97 -5.78
C ARG A 7 7.30 7.41 -7.24
N GLU A 8 8.42 8.09 -7.49
CA GLU A 8 8.85 8.61 -8.78
C GLU A 8 9.04 7.52 -9.84
N ASP A 9 9.39 6.30 -9.44
CA ASP A 9 9.56 5.15 -10.35
C ASP A 9 8.22 4.64 -10.90
N TYR A 10 7.10 5.05 -10.30
CA TYR A 10 5.76 4.62 -10.67
C TYR A 10 5.01 5.70 -11.44
N ALA A 11 5.33 5.87 -12.73
CA ALA A 11 4.72 6.87 -13.61
C ALA A 11 3.16 6.83 -13.67
N LYS A 12 2.54 5.70 -13.33
CA LYS A 12 1.07 5.57 -13.24
C LYS A 12 0.48 6.31 -12.03
N LEU A 13 1.23 6.45 -10.93
CA LEU A 13 0.76 7.20 -9.76
C LEU A 13 0.57 8.68 -10.08
N LYS A 14 1.50 9.28 -10.82
CA LYS A 14 1.42 10.70 -11.23
C LYS A 14 0.12 11.03 -11.97
N ARG A 15 -0.38 10.09 -12.78
CA ARG A 15 -1.60 10.24 -13.60
C ARG A 15 -2.87 9.77 -12.90
N SER A 16 -2.77 9.16 -11.72
CA SER A 16 -3.94 8.59 -11.05
C SER A 16 -4.73 9.70 -10.33
N PRO A 17 -6.04 9.88 -10.61
CA PRO A 17 -6.86 10.85 -9.88
C PRO A 17 -7.14 10.42 -8.43
N VAL A 18 -6.74 9.20 -8.06
CA VAL A 18 -7.00 8.61 -6.74
C VAL A 18 -5.71 8.42 -5.95
N MET A 19 -4.63 8.02 -6.61
CA MET A 19 -3.36 7.60 -5.98
C MET A 19 -2.20 8.57 -6.24
N ASN A 20 -2.42 9.70 -6.91
CA ASN A 20 -1.38 10.71 -7.09
C ASN A 20 -0.90 11.27 -5.75
N ALA A 21 0.27 11.92 -5.79
CA ALA A 21 0.93 12.49 -4.62
C ALA A 21 -0.04 13.29 -3.73
N VAL A 22 0.03 13.05 -2.42
CA VAL A 22 -0.72 13.83 -1.42
C VAL A 22 -0.03 15.17 -1.17
N ASP A 23 1.29 15.17 -1.21
CA ASP A 23 2.20 16.29 -0.99
C ASP A 23 3.56 16.04 -1.67
N GLU A 24 4.49 16.97 -1.51
CA GLU A 24 5.83 16.94 -2.09
C GLU A 24 6.82 16.04 -1.33
N GLN A 25 6.41 15.43 -0.22
CA GLN A 25 7.33 14.59 0.56
C GLN A 25 7.77 13.37 -0.26
N PRO A 26 9.07 13.02 -0.30
CA PRO A 26 9.53 11.80 -0.93
C PRO A 26 9.02 10.60 -0.14
N VAL A 27 8.43 9.63 -0.85
CA VAL A 27 7.89 8.40 -0.24
C VAL A 27 8.29 7.19 -1.06
N TRP A 28 8.43 6.06 -0.37
CA TRP A 28 8.39 4.76 -1.03
C TRP A 28 6.95 4.26 -1.09
N SER A 29 6.50 3.83 -2.26
CA SER A 29 5.13 3.42 -2.51
C SER A 29 4.99 1.91 -2.57
N VAL A 30 4.11 1.33 -1.74
CA VAL A 30 3.66 -0.07 -1.86
C VAL A 30 2.49 -0.11 -2.84
N ILE A 31 2.73 -0.63 -4.05
CA ILE A 31 1.77 -0.59 -5.15
C ILE A 31 0.83 -1.79 -5.15
N CYS A 32 1.35 -3.01 -5.04
CA CYS A 32 0.53 -4.20 -5.13
C CYS A 32 1.19 -5.44 -4.52
N PHE A 33 0.34 -6.44 -4.27
CA PHE A 33 0.69 -7.76 -3.80
C PHE A 33 0.22 -8.80 -4.83
N VAL A 34 1.10 -9.75 -5.12
CA VAL A 34 0.75 -10.95 -5.89
C VAL A 34 0.90 -12.14 -4.96
N VAL A 35 -0.24 -12.72 -4.58
CA VAL A 35 -0.33 -13.92 -3.73
C VAL A 35 -1.16 -14.98 -4.49
N PRO A 36 -0.58 -16.16 -4.77
CA PRO A 36 -1.31 -17.26 -5.41
C PRO A 36 -2.59 -17.59 -4.64
N ALA A 37 -3.66 -17.93 -5.35
CA ALA A 37 -4.99 -18.15 -4.76
C ALA A 37 -4.95 -19.13 -3.58
N LYS A 38 -4.20 -20.24 -3.71
CA LYS A 38 -4.00 -21.27 -2.68
C LYS A 38 -3.38 -20.79 -1.36
N TYR A 39 -2.76 -19.60 -1.34
CA TYR A 39 -2.13 -19.02 -0.15
C TYR A 39 -2.84 -17.75 0.36
N ARG A 40 -3.95 -17.33 -0.28
CA ARG A 40 -4.72 -16.17 0.17
C ARG A 40 -5.45 -16.52 1.48
N GLY A 41 -5.65 -15.51 2.33
CA GLY A 41 -6.30 -15.69 3.64
C GLY A 41 -5.39 -16.25 4.74
N GLN A 42 -4.19 -16.73 4.40
CA GLN A 42 -3.23 -17.31 5.35
C GLN A 42 -2.21 -16.28 5.89
N GLY A 43 -2.48 -14.98 5.72
CA GLY A 43 -1.60 -13.91 6.22
C GLY A 43 -0.39 -13.58 5.34
N VAL A 44 -0.19 -14.23 4.19
CA VAL A 44 0.98 -13.98 3.30
C VAL A 44 1.13 -12.51 2.91
N ALA A 45 0.04 -11.81 2.57
CA ALA A 45 0.09 -10.38 2.22
C ALA A 45 0.55 -9.51 3.40
N ARG A 46 0.18 -9.87 4.65
CA ARG A 46 0.64 -9.17 5.87
C ARG A 46 2.14 -9.37 6.08
N ALA A 47 2.63 -10.59 5.89
CA ALA A 47 4.06 -10.89 5.98
C ALA A 47 4.86 -10.14 4.90
N LEU A 48 4.35 -10.11 3.67
CA LEU A 48 4.94 -9.33 2.58
C LEU A 48 4.96 -7.83 2.90
N LEU A 49 3.87 -7.26 3.44
CA LEU A 49 3.84 -5.85 3.83
C LEU A 49 4.89 -5.53 4.89
N LYS A 50 5.00 -6.37 5.93
CA LYS A 50 6.03 -6.20 6.99
C LYS A 50 7.44 -6.25 6.40
N GLY A 51 7.70 -7.21 5.52
CA GLY A 51 8.98 -7.33 4.82
C GLY A 51 9.27 -6.13 3.93
N ALA A 52 8.27 -5.62 3.22
CA ALA A 52 8.40 -4.46 2.34
C ALA A 52 8.75 -3.18 3.12
N VAL A 53 8.07 -2.92 4.25
CA VAL A 53 8.38 -1.76 5.12
C VAL A 53 9.80 -1.87 5.69
N ALA A 54 10.20 -3.06 6.17
CA ALA A 54 11.56 -3.28 6.66
C ALA A 54 12.61 -3.13 5.56
N TYR A 55 12.30 -3.57 4.34
CA TYR A 55 13.17 -3.39 3.17
C TYR A 55 13.32 -1.91 2.82
N ALA A 56 12.23 -1.15 2.69
CA ALA A 56 12.27 0.28 2.41
C ALA A 56 13.10 1.05 3.45
N ARG A 57 12.95 0.70 4.74
CA ARG A 57 13.79 1.26 5.82
C ARG A 57 15.28 1.03 5.57
N LYS A 58 15.67 -0.20 5.23
CA LYS A 58 17.07 -0.55 4.92
C LYS A 58 17.61 0.21 3.71
N GLN A 59 16.74 0.61 2.78
CA GLN A 59 17.07 1.45 1.63
C GLN A 59 17.05 2.96 1.94
N GLY A 60 16.81 3.36 3.20
CA GLY A 60 16.81 4.76 3.61
C GLY A 60 15.46 5.48 3.45
N ALA A 61 14.37 4.76 3.19
CA ALA A 61 13.04 5.38 3.11
C ALA A 61 12.64 5.97 4.47
N THR A 62 12.31 7.26 4.50
CA THR A 62 11.80 7.96 5.69
C THR A 62 10.28 7.91 5.82
N LEU A 63 9.58 7.58 4.72
CA LEU A 63 8.13 7.49 4.64
C LEU A 63 7.72 6.42 3.64
N VAL A 64 6.76 5.58 4.02
CA VAL A 64 6.15 4.57 3.13
C VAL A 64 4.67 4.89 2.94
N GLU A 65 4.22 4.93 1.70
CA GLU A 65 2.84 5.22 1.27
C GLU A 65 2.21 3.98 0.63
N ALA A 66 0.91 3.77 0.80
CA ALA A 66 0.16 2.68 0.16
C ALA A 66 -1.27 3.10 -0.20
N TYR A 67 -1.91 2.32 -1.07
CA TYR A 67 -3.19 2.68 -1.70
C TYR A 67 -4.28 1.59 -1.54
N PRO A 68 -4.64 1.21 -0.30
CA PRO A 68 -5.53 0.09 -0.01
C PRO A 68 -6.94 0.23 -0.60
N VAL A 69 -7.67 -0.88 -0.55
CA VAL A 69 -9.12 -0.92 -0.70
C VAL A 69 -9.77 -0.96 0.68
N ASP A 70 -10.68 -0.03 0.93
CA ASP A 70 -11.45 0.08 2.17
C ASP A 70 -12.91 -0.28 1.91
N LYS A 71 -13.25 -1.55 2.17
CA LYS A 71 -14.60 -2.08 1.96
C LYS A 71 -14.99 -3.02 3.12
N PRO A 72 -16.27 -3.03 3.52
CA PRO A 72 -16.76 -3.84 4.64
C PRO A 72 -16.74 -5.35 4.38
N ALA A 73 -16.66 -5.80 3.12
CA ALA A 73 -16.61 -7.20 2.75
C ALA A 73 -15.41 -7.53 1.85
N ARG A 74 -14.98 -8.80 1.88
CA ARG A 74 -14.00 -9.37 0.95
C ARG A 74 -14.65 -9.43 -0.43
N SER A 75 -14.60 -8.32 -1.16
CA SER A 75 -15.20 -8.26 -2.49
C SER A 75 -14.47 -9.19 -3.45
N LYS A 76 -15.20 -9.71 -4.45
CA LYS A 76 -14.63 -10.40 -5.62
C LYS A 76 -13.86 -9.44 -6.55
N ASP A 77 -13.80 -8.15 -6.19
CA ASP A 77 -13.33 -7.08 -7.04
C ASP A 77 -11.90 -7.22 -7.55
N GLU A 78 -11.78 -6.78 -8.79
CA GLU A 78 -10.64 -6.02 -9.31
C GLU A 78 -10.01 -5.16 -8.19
N TYR A 79 -8.69 -4.99 -8.17
CA TYR A 79 -7.99 -4.14 -7.20
C TYR A 79 -7.70 -4.74 -5.82
N MET A 80 -8.15 -5.95 -5.45
CA MET A 80 -7.72 -6.54 -4.17
C MET A 80 -6.21 -6.85 -4.08
N TRP A 81 -5.48 -6.77 -5.20
CA TRP A 81 -4.01 -6.75 -5.20
C TRP A 81 -3.42 -5.52 -4.52
N PHE A 82 -4.17 -4.44 -4.27
CA PHE A 82 -3.72 -3.32 -3.42
C PHE A 82 -3.78 -3.65 -1.92
N GLY A 83 -4.42 -4.75 -1.52
CA GLY A 83 -4.62 -5.15 -0.13
C GLY A 83 -5.79 -4.42 0.54
N ALA A 84 -6.33 -5.03 1.60
CA ALA A 84 -7.40 -4.45 2.40
C ALA A 84 -6.87 -3.41 3.38
N LYS A 85 -7.58 -2.30 3.61
CA LYS A 85 -7.19 -1.24 4.56
C LYS A 85 -6.86 -1.79 5.95
N SER A 86 -7.65 -2.73 6.45
CA SER A 86 -7.43 -3.37 7.76
C SER A 86 -6.07 -4.07 7.90
N MET A 87 -5.44 -4.48 6.79
CA MET A 87 -4.06 -5.01 6.80
C MET A 87 -3.04 -3.92 7.13
N PHE A 88 -3.21 -2.75 6.56
CA PHE A 88 -2.32 -1.59 6.75
C PHE A 88 -2.53 -0.96 8.12
N ASP A 89 -3.79 -0.84 8.57
CA ASP A 89 -4.11 -0.34 9.91
C ASP A 89 -3.42 -1.18 10.99
N LYS A 90 -3.47 -2.52 10.87
CA LYS A 90 -2.77 -3.46 11.77
C LYS A 90 -1.25 -3.36 11.70
N ALA A 91 -0.71 -2.88 10.58
CA ALA A 91 0.72 -2.63 10.42
C ALA A 91 1.14 -1.24 10.92
N GLY A 92 0.21 -0.43 11.44
CA GLY A 92 0.49 0.89 11.99
C GLY A 92 0.41 2.05 10.99
N PHE A 93 -0.03 1.80 9.75
CA PHE A 93 -0.26 2.86 8.79
C PHE A 93 -1.42 3.76 9.23
N LYS A 94 -1.34 5.03 8.85
CA LYS A 94 -2.35 6.05 9.10
C LYS A 94 -2.84 6.63 7.79
N GLU A 95 -4.14 6.86 7.70
CA GLU A 95 -4.73 7.53 6.54
C GLU A 95 -4.29 8.99 6.47
N VAL A 96 -3.91 9.43 5.26
CA VAL A 96 -3.43 10.79 5.00
C VAL A 96 -4.24 11.51 3.93
N ALA A 97 -4.99 10.77 3.10
CA ALA A 97 -5.91 11.35 2.13
C ALA A 97 -6.98 10.32 1.72
N ARG A 98 -8.15 10.81 1.29
CA ARG A 98 -9.22 9.99 0.70
C ARG A 98 -9.94 10.75 -0.40
N ARG A 99 -9.62 10.42 -1.65
CA ARG A 99 -10.24 11.05 -2.84
C ARG A 99 -11.47 10.30 -3.35
N LYS A 100 -11.58 9.02 -3.01
CA LYS A 100 -12.79 8.20 -3.25
C LYS A 100 -13.14 7.42 -1.98
N PRO A 101 -14.43 7.16 -1.70
CA PRO A 101 -14.87 6.53 -0.46
C PRO A 101 -14.19 5.20 -0.12
N GLN A 102 -13.74 4.44 -1.11
CA GLN A 102 -13.17 3.09 -0.91
C GLN A 102 -11.65 3.04 -1.15
N ARG A 103 -11.01 4.18 -1.44
CA ARG A 103 -9.60 4.27 -1.86
C ARG A 103 -8.86 5.32 -1.04
N PRO A 104 -8.57 5.04 0.24
CA PRO A 104 -7.70 5.89 1.03
C PRO A 104 -6.24 5.72 0.60
N ILE A 105 -5.46 6.75 0.89
CA ILE A 105 -3.99 6.73 0.87
C ILE A 105 -3.53 6.69 2.31
N VAL A 106 -2.65 5.76 2.62
CA VAL A 106 -2.14 5.55 3.98
C VAL A 106 -0.62 5.64 4.00
N ARG A 107 -0.05 6.14 5.10
CA ARG A 107 1.40 6.26 5.30
C ARG A 107 1.86 5.70 6.64
N ILE A 108 3.12 5.29 6.69
CA ILE A 108 3.83 4.96 7.93
C ILE A 108 5.25 5.50 7.86
N LYS A 109 5.76 6.00 9.00
CA LYS A 109 7.20 6.19 9.17
C LYS A 109 7.79 4.83 9.58
N PRO A 110 8.65 4.21 8.77
CA PRO A 110 9.27 2.94 9.14
C PRO A 110 10.19 3.16 10.35
N ALA A 111 9.75 2.70 11.52
CA ALA A 111 10.56 2.69 12.75
C ALA A 111 11.74 1.72 12.63
#